data_AF-A0A1Y2K055-F1
#
_entry.id   AF-A0A1Y2K055-F1
#
_cell.length_a   1.000
_cell.length_b   1.000
_cell.length_c   1.000
_cell.angle_alpha   90.00
_cell.angle_beta   90.00
_cell.angle_gamma   90.00
#
_symmetry.space_group_name_H-M   'P 1'
#
loop_
_entity.id
_entity.type
_entity.pdbx_description
1 polymer ?
#
loop_
_entity_poly.entity_id
_entity_poly.type
_entity_poly.pdbx_seq_one_letter_code
_entity_poly.pdbx_strand_id
1 'polypeptide(L)'
;MDRVDLRAVVGTPPLYAVLWQLENRRSTALTGEGNERKKTTLLKHSLSAFTETQASNGDELRDATFASLEGHPCTEAAQALTEAVNEQVLHQLAHAEFGGEAKANRNKLKPAIAAFLADLLSAEGKWVYRSLKRDSFTGPGVGARAFLALQQAMRELGLVEHYGGVVSHWVRFDEGGPALANRRWAARYRPTKKLIALAGEHGIGLENALDHFDYGLPKQPLQKRAASTRVARRKVQGQVMKFEHTDLSLKLEADVQELNEFLAKQTFGGGCVHRGYVRMFHNGDAADFNWDQGGRLYSQPADKNYQQQSGEKRLEMTINGLPVVEIDLRASYLTIFHAWHGIQLDREQDPYVIPGLGEEAREVVKLWVAATFGSTEPLRKWPTDVLKDYKEKHGHPLDRKRYPAAQLGELIVKHHPLSIGL
;
A
#
# COMPACT_ATOMS: atom_id res chain seq x y z
N MET A 1 31.15 24.26 36.48
CA MET A 1 32.17 23.68 35.61
C MET A 1 31.53 22.57 34.78
N ASP A 2 31.04 22.77 33.56
CA ASP A 2 30.61 23.94 32.81
C ASP A 2 29.46 23.49 31.90
N ARG A 3 28.41 24.31 31.83
CA ARG A 3 27.35 24.23 30.84
C ARG A 3 27.78 25.09 29.64
N VAL A 4 27.69 24.56 28.44
CA VAL A 4 27.82 25.37 27.22
C VAL A 4 26.43 25.62 26.64
N ASP A 5 26.10 26.90 26.59
CA ASP A 5 24.90 27.53 26.05
C ASP A 5 25.17 27.97 24.60
N LEU A 6 24.27 27.66 23.67
CA LEU A 6 24.36 28.11 22.27
C LEU A 6 22.96 28.53 21.77
N ARG A 7 22.61 29.78 22.08
CA ARG A 7 21.73 30.67 21.32
C ARG A 7 22.57 31.94 21.07
N ALA A 8 22.61 32.62 19.94
CA ALA A 8 21.77 32.70 18.76
C ALA A 8 22.57 33.42 17.65
N VAL A 9 22.23 33.21 16.37
CA VAL A 9 22.21 34.30 15.37
C VAL A 9 21.02 34.07 14.44
N VAL A 10 20.22 35.12 14.32
CA VAL A 10 18.95 35.28 13.61
C VAL A 10 19.21 35.71 12.16
N GLY A 11 18.39 35.26 11.20
CA GLY A 11 18.32 35.91 9.89
C GLY A 11 17.51 35.18 8.81
N THR A 12 16.24 35.53 8.67
CA THR A 12 15.38 35.33 7.47
C THR A 12 14.37 36.49 7.42
N PRO A 13 13.70 36.81 6.29
CA PRO A 13 13.95 36.58 4.85
C PRO A 13 13.75 37.90 4.03
N PRO A 14 13.50 37.89 2.69
CA PRO A 14 12.09 37.91 2.29
C PRO A 14 11.72 37.19 0.97
N LEU A 15 10.40 36.97 0.88
CA LEU A 15 9.53 36.58 -0.24
C LEU A 15 9.71 37.41 -1.51
N TYR A 16 9.46 36.81 -2.68
CA TYR A 16 8.67 37.44 -3.77
C TYR A 16 8.00 36.39 -4.67
N ALA A 17 6.71 36.63 -4.94
CA ALA A 17 5.88 35.98 -5.95
C ALA A 17 5.34 37.07 -6.90
N VAL A 18 5.40 36.88 -8.23
CA VAL A 18 4.62 37.58 -9.30
C VAL A 18 4.79 36.71 -10.57
N LEU A 19 3.83 35.98 -11.17
CA LEU A 19 2.56 36.26 -11.90
C LEU A 19 2.66 37.04 -13.24
N TRP A 20 2.25 36.35 -14.33
CA TRP A 20 1.65 36.83 -15.61
C TRP A 20 2.53 37.63 -16.60
N GLN A 21 2.36 37.66 -17.93
CA GLN A 21 1.73 36.89 -19.02
C GLN A 21 2.00 37.68 -20.33
N LEU A 22 2.00 36.97 -21.49
CA LEU A 22 1.63 37.40 -22.86
C LEU A 22 2.15 38.71 -23.51
N GLU A 23 2.65 38.60 -24.75
CA GLU A 23 2.01 39.13 -25.98
C GLU A 23 2.87 38.84 -27.25
N ASN A 24 2.31 38.11 -28.23
CA ASN A 24 1.76 38.57 -29.52
C ASN A 24 2.75 39.18 -30.54
N ARG A 25 2.81 38.57 -31.74
CA ARG A 25 2.60 39.22 -33.06
C ARG A 25 2.82 38.23 -34.21
N ARG A 26 1.77 37.99 -35.00
CA ARG A 26 1.68 38.36 -36.42
C ARG A 26 0.31 37.98 -37.00
N SER A 27 -0.37 39.01 -37.49
CA SER A 27 -1.56 38.95 -38.33
C SER A 27 -1.12 38.92 -39.81
N THR A 28 -1.79 38.14 -40.67
CA THR A 28 -2.34 38.63 -41.96
C THR A 28 -3.20 37.57 -42.68
N ALA A 29 -4.47 37.95 -42.87
CA ALA A 29 -5.38 37.78 -44.02
C ALA A 29 -5.50 36.47 -44.86
N LEU A 30 -6.73 35.92 -44.79
CA LEU A 30 -7.67 35.56 -45.88
C LEU A 30 -7.28 34.54 -46.97
N THR A 31 -7.98 33.39 -46.98
CA THR A 31 -8.95 32.99 -48.05
C THR A 31 -9.67 31.68 -47.67
N GLY A 32 -10.88 31.49 -48.18
CA GLY A 32 -11.90 30.59 -47.64
C GLY A 32 -11.69 29.10 -47.92
N GLU A 33 -11.18 28.37 -46.93
CA GLU A 33 -11.23 26.89 -46.83
C GLU A 33 -11.36 26.45 -45.34
N GLY A 34 -11.90 27.33 -44.50
CA GLY A 34 -11.76 27.25 -43.05
C GLY A 34 -12.79 26.40 -42.29
N ASN A 35 -13.84 25.86 -42.94
CA ASN A 35 -14.97 25.31 -42.20
C ASN A 35 -14.87 23.79 -41.93
N GLU A 36 -14.30 23.01 -42.85
CA GLU A 36 -14.08 21.56 -42.64
C GLU A 36 -12.83 21.26 -41.81
N ARG A 37 -11.74 22.02 -42.00
CA ARG A 37 -10.55 21.88 -41.14
C ARG A 37 -10.81 22.33 -39.71
N LYS A 38 -11.60 23.38 -39.45
CA LYS A 38 -11.96 23.75 -38.07
C LYS A 38 -12.84 22.70 -37.38
N LYS A 39 -13.81 22.09 -38.08
CA LYS A 39 -14.59 20.95 -37.52
C LYS A 39 -13.70 19.74 -37.25
N THR A 40 -12.79 19.40 -38.15
CA THR A 40 -11.89 18.24 -37.99
C THR A 40 -10.84 18.46 -36.90
N THR A 41 -10.34 19.69 -36.76
CA THR A 41 -9.39 20.09 -35.71
C THR A 41 -10.08 20.23 -34.35
N LEU A 42 -11.33 20.73 -34.29
CA LEU A 42 -12.13 20.74 -33.06
C LEU A 42 -12.54 19.32 -32.65
N LEU A 43 -12.86 18.43 -33.60
CA LEU A 43 -13.08 17.00 -33.32
C LEU A 43 -11.80 16.30 -32.87
N LYS A 44 -10.64 16.61 -33.46
CA LYS A 44 -9.36 16.04 -33.04
C LYS A 44 -8.87 16.57 -31.70
N HIS A 45 -9.06 17.84 -31.39
CA HIS A 45 -8.76 18.41 -30.07
C HIS A 45 -9.78 17.97 -29.02
N SER A 46 -11.06 17.78 -29.37
CA SER A 46 -12.04 17.22 -28.44
C SER A 46 -11.79 15.74 -28.21
N LEU A 47 -11.45 14.95 -29.24
CA LEU A 47 -11.02 13.55 -29.10
C LEU A 47 -9.68 13.42 -28.36
N SER A 48 -8.69 14.31 -28.60
CA SER A 48 -7.41 14.26 -27.89
C SER A 48 -7.54 14.68 -26.43
N ALA A 49 -8.35 15.71 -26.15
CA ALA A 49 -8.70 16.12 -24.79
C ALA A 49 -9.55 15.05 -24.09
N PHE A 50 -10.44 14.34 -24.79
CA PHE A 50 -11.18 13.21 -24.22
C PHE A 50 -10.24 12.04 -23.89
N THR A 51 -9.24 11.77 -24.74
CA THR A 51 -8.25 10.71 -24.49
C THR A 51 -7.24 11.08 -23.41
N GLU A 52 -6.80 12.34 -23.29
CA GLU A 52 -5.93 12.80 -22.20
C GLU A 52 -6.68 12.85 -20.86
N THR A 53 -7.95 13.28 -20.84
CA THR A 53 -8.79 13.30 -19.63
C THR A 53 -9.19 11.89 -19.17
N GLN A 54 -9.39 10.94 -20.09
CA GLN A 54 -9.59 9.52 -19.74
C GLN A 54 -8.30 8.83 -19.31
N ALA A 55 -7.15 9.20 -19.88
CA ALA A 55 -5.85 8.68 -19.46
C ALA A 55 -5.47 9.19 -18.06
N SER A 56 -5.69 10.48 -17.75
CA SER A 56 -5.43 11.04 -16.41
C SER A 56 -6.38 10.47 -15.35
N ASN A 57 -7.67 10.30 -15.67
CA ASN A 57 -8.61 9.61 -14.80
C ASN A 57 -8.24 8.13 -14.61
N GLY A 58 -7.62 7.50 -15.62
CA GLY A 58 -7.24 6.09 -15.57
C GLY A 58 -6.20 5.80 -14.50
N ASP A 59 -5.20 6.66 -14.33
CA ASP A 59 -4.17 6.48 -13.30
C ASP A 59 -4.70 6.86 -11.90
N GLU A 60 -5.48 7.94 -11.76
CA GLU A 60 -6.13 8.27 -10.47
C GLU A 60 -7.08 7.18 -9.98
N LEU A 61 -7.86 6.58 -10.88
CA LEU A 61 -8.75 5.45 -10.56
C LEU A 61 -7.99 4.14 -10.34
N ARG A 62 -6.75 4.02 -10.83
CA ARG A 62 -5.88 2.86 -10.60
C ARG A 62 -5.30 2.90 -9.19
N ASP A 63 -4.88 4.08 -8.73
CA ASP A 63 -4.22 4.31 -7.43
C ASP A 63 -5.19 4.37 -6.25
N ALA A 64 -6.46 4.09 -6.51
CA ALA A 64 -7.52 4.16 -5.53
C ALA A 64 -7.42 3.06 -4.45
N THR A 65 -7.62 3.46 -3.19
CA THR A 65 -7.46 2.65 -1.96
C THR A 65 -8.63 1.70 -1.72
N PHE A 66 -8.40 0.53 -1.14
CA PHE A 66 -9.49 -0.39 -0.83
C PHE A 66 -10.38 0.14 0.30
N ALA A 67 -11.69 0.22 0.06
CA ALA A 67 -12.65 0.51 1.12
C ALA A 67 -12.86 -0.76 1.95
N SER A 68 -12.32 -0.81 3.16
CA SER A 68 -12.36 -1.97 4.05
C SER A 68 -13.77 -2.26 4.57
N LEU A 69 -14.55 -1.22 4.81
CA LEU A 69 -15.81 -1.22 5.54
C LEU A 69 -15.66 -1.77 6.97
N GLU A 70 -14.53 -1.48 7.62
CA GLU A 70 -14.24 -1.92 8.99
C GLU A 70 -14.15 -0.78 10.00
N GLY A 71 -14.02 0.47 9.54
CA GLY A 71 -13.94 1.63 10.41
C GLY A 71 -15.21 1.89 11.23
N HIS A 72 -15.04 2.43 12.43
CA HIS A 72 -16.12 2.89 13.30
C HIS A 72 -15.75 4.22 13.96
N PRO A 73 -16.73 5.10 14.22
CA PRO A 73 -16.47 6.38 14.86
C PRO A 73 -15.98 6.17 16.30
N CYS A 74 -14.85 6.77 16.66
CA CYS A 74 -14.29 6.72 18.01
C CYS A 74 -14.42 8.05 18.79
N THR A 75 -14.82 9.14 18.11
CA THR A 75 -15.07 10.44 18.74
C THR A 75 -16.54 10.86 18.63
N GLU A 76 -16.98 11.78 19.50
CA GLU A 76 -18.33 12.35 19.45
C GLU A 76 -18.63 13.04 18.11
N ALA A 77 -17.65 13.77 17.57
CA ALA A 77 -17.73 14.39 16.24
C ALA A 77 -18.05 13.36 15.14
N ALA A 78 -17.35 12.22 15.14
CA ALA A 78 -17.53 11.17 14.14
C ALA A 78 -18.88 10.46 14.30
N GLN A 79 -19.34 10.28 15.54
CA GLN A 79 -20.66 9.76 15.86
C GLN A 79 -21.76 10.71 15.37
N ALA A 80 -21.61 12.02 15.60
CA ALA A 80 -22.55 13.04 15.16
C ALA A 80 -22.64 13.12 13.63
N LEU A 81 -21.50 13.13 12.92
CA LEU A 81 -21.47 13.06 11.46
C LEU A 81 -22.17 11.79 10.93
N THR A 82 -21.89 10.64 11.56
CA THR A 82 -22.54 9.38 11.19
C THR A 82 -24.05 9.47 11.33
N GLU A 83 -24.56 10.09 12.41
CA GLU A 83 -25.99 10.30 12.61
C GLU A 83 -26.58 11.24 11.55
N ALA A 84 -25.95 12.38 11.30
CA ALA A 84 -26.43 13.35 10.31
C ALA A 84 -26.53 12.75 8.90
N VAL A 85 -25.56 11.91 8.51
CA VAL A 85 -25.62 11.18 7.23
C VAL A 85 -26.67 10.06 7.27
N ASN A 86 -26.81 9.37 8.40
CA ASN A 86 -27.83 8.32 8.59
C ASN A 86 -29.25 8.87 8.44
N GLU A 87 -29.55 10.03 9.01
CA GLU A 87 -30.85 10.68 8.85
C GLU A 87 -31.15 11.00 7.38
N GLN A 88 -30.20 11.58 6.64
CA GLN A 88 -30.35 11.88 5.22
C GLN A 88 -30.55 10.60 4.38
N VAL A 89 -29.77 9.55 4.65
CA VAL A 89 -29.87 8.26 3.94
C VAL A 89 -31.21 7.58 4.23
N LEU A 90 -31.66 7.58 5.48
CA LEU A 90 -32.96 7.00 5.85
C LEU A 90 -34.11 7.76 5.21
N HIS A 91 -34.04 9.09 5.15
CA HIS A 91 -35.03 9.90 4.44
C HIS A 91 -35.07 9.57 2.94
N GLN A 92 -33.91 9.45 2.29
CA GLN A 92 -33.82 9.07 0.87
C GLN A 92 -34.39 7.67 0.61
N LEU A 93 -34.02 6.69 1.45
CA LEU A 93 -34.51 5.32 1.31
C LEU A 93 -36.01 5.20 1.58
N ALA A 94 -36.55 5.96 2.54
CA ALA A 94 -37.99 5.99 2.77
C ALA A 94 -38.73 6.50 1.52
N HIS A 95 -38.21 7.55 0.86
CA HIS A 95 -38.78 8.06 -0.39
C HIS A 95 -38.74 7.02 -1.52
N ALA A 96 -37.64 6.25 -1.64
CA ALA A 96 -37.52 5.15 -2.59
C ALA A 96 -38.47 3.96 -2.28
N GLU A 97 -38.64 3.64 -0.99
CA GLU A 97 -39.59 2.60 -0.51
C GLU A 97 -41.04 2.98 -0.84
N PHE A 98 -41.42 4.26 -0.70
CA PHE A 98 -42.72 4.76 -1.17
C PHE A 98 -42.88 4.62 -2.69
N GLY A 99 -41.78 4.68 -3.45
CA GLY A 99 -41.73 4.40 -4.88
C GLY A 99 -41.75 2.92 -5.27
N GLY A 100 -41.85 2.00 -4.30
CA GLY A 100 -41.96 0.55 -4.54
C GLY A 100 -40.66 -0.24 -4.44
N GLU A 101 -39.55 0.38 -4.02
CA GLU A 101 -38.29 -0.34 -3.82
C GLU A 101 -38.29 -1.24 -2.56
N ALA A 102 -37.44 -2.27 -2.58
CA ALA A 102 -37.34 -3.23 -1.49
C ALA A 102 -36.74 -2.60 -0.23
N LYS A 103 -37.37 -2.83 0.93
CA LYS A 103 -36.92 -2.30 2.22
C LYS A 103 -35.47 -2.66 2.53
N ALA A 104 -34.68 -1.65 2.89
CA ALA A 104 -33.32 -1.84 3.38
C ALA A 104 -33.34 -2.29 4.86
N ASN A 105 -32.35 -3.08 5.27
CA ASN A 105 -32.21 -3.47 6.67
C ASN A 105 -31.63 -2.29 7.48
N ARG A 106 -32.52 -1.47 8.06
CA ARG A 106 -32.19 -0.24 8.77
C ARG A 106 -31.18 -0.43 9.90
N ASN A 107 -31.25 -1.56 10.62
CA ASN A 107 -30.31 -1.87 11.72
C ASN A 107 -28.87 -2.06 11.25
N LYS A 108 -28.66 -2.41 9.97
CA LYS A 108 -27.33 -2.60 9.37
C LYS A 108 -26.83 -1.39 8.59
N LEU A 109 -27.66 -0.36 8.39
CA LEU A 109 -27.29 0.83 7.62
C LEU A 109 -26.36 1.76 8.40
N LYS A 110 -26.68 2.10 9.65
CA LYS A 110 -25.85 3.02 10.44
C LYS A 110 -24.40 2.54 10.59
N PRO A 111 -24.11 1.26 10.94
CA PRO A 111 -22.73 0.75 10.93
C PRO A 111 -22.08 0.78 9.55
N ALA A 112 -22.84 0.54 8.49
CA ALA A 112 -22.33 0.61 7.12
C ALA A 112 -21.97 2.04 6.70
N ILE A 113 -22.77 3.02 7.12
CA ILE A 113 -22.51 4.45 6.91
C ILE A 113 -21.23 4.84 7.61
N ALA A 114 -21.11 4.55 8.90
CA ALA A 114 -19.90 4.81 9.69
C ALA A 114 -18.65 4.24 9.00
N ALA A 115 -18.70 2.97 8.61
CA ALA A 115 -17.56 2.30 7.99
C ALA A 115 -17.20 2.88 6.61
N PHE A 116 -18.19 3.25 5.81
CA PHE A 116 -17.93 3.82 4.49
C PHE A 116 -17.46 5.28 4.58
N LEU A 117 -17.98 6.06 5.53
CA LEU A 117 -17.47 7.41 5.84
C LEU A 117 -16.01 7.35 6.28
N ALA A 118 -15.67 6.38 7.15
CA ALA A 118 -14.30 6.16 7.57
C ALA A 118 -13.38 5.95 6.37
N ASP A 119 -13.70 5.02 5.46
CA ASP A 119 -12.88 4.75 4.28
C ASP A 119 -12.79 5.97 3.35
N LEU A 120 -13.91 6.68 3.10
CA LEU A 120 -13.96 7.82 2.18
C LEU A 120 -13.15 9.02 2.67
N LEU A 121 -13.31 9.39 3.95
CA LEU A 121 -12.64 10.55 4.53
C LEU A 121 -11.17 10.26 4.81
N SER A 122 -10.87 9.04 5.28
CA SER A 122 -9.50 8.59 5.50
C SER A 122 -8.69 8.45 4.22
N ALA A 123 -9.32 8.46 3.04
CA ALA A 123 -8.62 8.44 1.75
C ALA A 123 -8.09 9.82 1.32
N GLU A 124 -8.23 10.87 2.12
CA GLU A 124 -7.73 12.23 1.84
C GLU A 124 -8.23 12.78 0.48
N GLY A 125 -9.49 12.49 0.15
CA GLY A 125 -10.08 12.90 -1.13
C GLY A 125 -9.61 12.09 -2.34
N LYS A 126 -8.80 11.03 -2.15
CA LYS A 126 -8.52 10.06 -3.20
C LYS A 126 -9.73 9.14 -3.41
N TRP A 127 -9.74 8.49 -4.57
CA TRP A 127 -10.71 7.45 -4.89
C TRP A 127 -10.49 6.24 -3.97
N VAL A 128 -11.59 5.64 -3.49
CA VAL A 128 -11.62 4.32 -2.85
C VAL A 128 -12.33 3.31 -3.74
N TYR A 129 -12.13 2.01 -3.50
CA TYR A 129 -12.82 0.96 -4.24
C TYR A 129 -13.43 -0.13 -3.40
N ARG A 130 -14.57 -0.59 -3.89
CA ARG A 130 -15.24 -1.78 -3.37
C ARG A 130 -15.85 -2.56 -4.51
N SER A 131 -15.67 -3.89 -4.49
CA SER A 131 -16.39 -4.77 -5.40
C SER A 131 -17.87 -4.82 -5.02
N LEU A 132 -18.76 -4.79 -6.01
CA LEU A 132 -20.20 -4.93 -5.82
C LEU A 132 -20.67 -6.39 -5.82
N LYS A 133 -19.76 -7.34 -6.10
CA LYS A 133 -20.09 -8.76 -6.08
C LYS A 133 -20.32 -9.25 -4.65
N ARG A 134 -21.36 -10.05 -4.43
CA ARG A 134 -21.75 -10.54 -3.10
C ARG A 134 -20.65 -11.37 -2.42
N ASP A 135 -19.90 -12.15 -3.20
CA ASP A 135 -18.78 -12.99 -2.75
C ASP A 135 -17.60 -12.18 -2.18
N SER A 136 -17.45 -10.91 -2.56
CA SER A 136 -16.41 -10.04 -2.01
C SER A 136 -16.73 -9.50 -0.60
N PHE A 137 -17.95 -9.71 -0.11
CA PHE A 137 -18.32 -9.38 1.27
C PHE A 137 -18.18 -10.64 2.12
N THR A 138 -16.96 -10.90 2.57
CA THR A 138 -16.65 -12.01 3.49
C THR A 138 -16.42 -11.50 4.91
N GLY A 139 -16.82 -12.27 5.92
CA GLY A 139 -16.63 -11.94 7.33
C GLY A 139 -17.79 -11.17 8.01
N PRO A 140 -17.63 -10.82 9.30
CA PRO A 140 -18.69 -10.24 10.15
C PRO A 140 -18.96 -8.74 9.96
N GLY A 141 -18.46 -8.13 8.88
CA GLY A 141 -18.57 -6.68 8.62
C GLY A 141 -19.85 -6.26 7.87
N VAL A 142 -19.74 -5.15 7.15
CA VAL A 142 -20.83 -4.65 6.29
C VAL A 142 -21.13 -5.65 5.18
N GLY A 143 -22.36 -6.17 5.17
CA GLY A 143 -22.81 -7.11 4.13
C GLY A 143 -23.21 -6.41 2.82
N ALA A 144 -23.15 -7.15 1.71
CA ALA A 144 -23.46 -6.64 0.36
C ALA A 144 -24.79 -5.88 0.28
N ARG A 145 -25.86 -6.40 0.89
CA ARG A 145 -27.19 -5.78 0.83
C ARG A 145 -27.23 -4.38 1.45
N ALA A 146 -26.58 -4.20 2.60
CA ALA A 146 -26.52 -2.91 3.27
C ALA A 146 -25.66 -1.92 2.47
N PHE A 147 -24.48 -2.37 2.00
CA PHE A 147 -23.57 -1.53 1.23
C PHE A 147 -24.18 -1.07 -0.10
N LEU A 148 -24.84 -1.96 -0.85
CA LEU A 148 -25.42 -1.63 -2.15
C LEU A 148 -26.53 -0.57 -2.04
N ALA A 149 -27.39 -0.69 -1.02
CA ALA A 149 -28.42 0.30 -0.73
C ALA A 149 -27.80 1.63 -0.28
N LEU A 150 -26.82 1.56 0.62
CA LEU A 150 -26.09 2.73 1.13
C LEU A 150 -25.42 3.55 0.03
N GLN A 151 -24.56 2.91 -0.79
CA GLN A 151 -23.82 3.64 -1.82
C GLN A 151 -24.75 4.28 -2.85
N GLN A 152 -25.91 3.66 -3.12
CA GLN A 152 -26.90 4.21 -4.05
C GLN A 152 -27.53 5.47 -3.45
N ALA A 153 -28.01 5.39 -2.21
CA ALA A 153 -28.61 6.54 -1.52
C ALA A 153 -27.63 7.71 -1.38
N MET A 154 -26.36 7.45 -1.01
CA MET A 154 -25.36 8.51 -0.91
C MET A 154 -25.02 9.16 -2.26
N ARG A 155 -25.09 8.42 -3.36
CA ARG A 155 -24.92 8.97 -4.72
C ARG A 155 -26.09 9.88 -5.10
N GLU A 156 -27.32 9.46 -4.81
CA GLU A 156 -28.53 10.26 -5.08
C GLU A 156 -28.57 11.53 -4.23
N LEU A 157 -28.09 11.47 -2.99
CA LEU A 157 -27.92 12.63 -2.11
C LEU A 157 -26.76 13.56 -2.56
N GLY A 158 -25.97 13.15 -3.54
CA GLY A 158 -24.79 13.89 -4.00
C GLY A 158 -23.67 13.95 -2.95
N LEU A 159 -23.61 12.99 -2.03
CA LEU A 159 -22.55 12.89 -1.01
C LEU A 159 -21.30 12.16 -1.55
N VAL A 160 -21.47 11.32 -2.56
CA VAL A 160 -20.39 10.48 -3.10
C VAL A 160 -20.37 10.55 -4.62
N GLU A 161 -19.18 10.82 -5.18
CA GLU A 161 -18.91 10.62 -6.59
C GLU A 161 -18.71 9.13 -6.85
N HIS A 162 -19.26 8.63 -7.95
CA HIS A 162 -19.18 7.22 -8.29
C HIS A 162 -18.73 7.04 -9.73
N TYR A 163 -17.69 6.24 -9.89
CA TYR A 163 -17.27 5.73 -11.18
C TYR A 163 -17.59 4.24 -11.23
N GLY A 164 -18.59 3.89 -12.05
CA GLY A 164 -18.98 2.50 -12.26
C GLY A 164 -17.82 1.68 -12.83
N GLY A 165 -17.80 0.38 -12.59
CA GLY A 165 -16.72 -0.49 -13.08
C GLY A 165 -16.63 -0.50 -14.61
N VAL A 166 -15.80 0.37 -15.18
CA VAL A 166 -15.59 0.47 -16.63
C VAL A 166 -14.60 -0.60 -17.08
N VAL A 167 -14.83 -1.09 -18.30
CA VAL A 167 -13.93 -1.97 -19.04
C VAL A 167 -12.65 -1.20 -19.36
N SER A 168 -11.53 -1.53 -18.72
CA SER A 168 -10.25 -0.83 -18.91
C SER A 168 -9.53 -1.21 -20.21
N HIS A 169 -10.01 -2.24 -20.90
CA HIS A 169 -9.47 -2.68 -22.20
C HIS A 169 -10.50 -3.50 -22.97
N TRP A 170 -10.76 -3.10 -24.20
CA TRP A 170 -11.48 -3.87 -25.19
C TRP A 170 -10.47 -4.64 -26.04
N VAL A 171 -10.60 -5.96 -26.12
CA VAL A 171 -9.80 -6.78 -27.05
C VAL A 171 -10.72 -7.24 -28.16
N ARG A 172 -10.34 -6.97 -29.41
CA ARG A 172 -10.90 -7.63 -30.58
C ARG A 172 -9.91 -8.69 -31.01
N PHE A 173 -10.35 -9.94 -31.06
CA PHE A 173 -9.51 -11.04 -31.51
C PHE A 173 -9.45 -11.13 -33.04
N ASP A 174 -10.49 -10.61 -33.74
CA ASP A 174 -10.62 -10.67 -35.20
C ASP A 174 -11.12 -9.32 -35.78
N GLU A 175 -10.73 -8.96 -37.01
CA GLU A 175 -11.27 -7.81 -37.75
C GLU A 175 -12.74 -8.05 -38.11
N GLY A 176 -13.64 -7.65 -37.21
CA GLY A 176 -15.09 -7.78 -37.36
C GLY A 176 -15.78 -8.46 -36.17
N GLY A 177 -15.03 -9.03 -35.24
CA GLY A 177 -15.57 -9.68 -34.05
C GLY A 177 -16.04 -8.68 -32.96
N PRO A 178 -16.98 -9.09 -32.08
CA PRO A 178 -17.40 -8.26 -30.95
C PRO A 178 -16.22 -7.99 -30.02
N ALA A 179 -16.09 -6.74 -29.59
CA ALA A 179 -15.05 -6.36 -28.65
C ALA A 179 -15.33 -7.02 -27.28
N LEU A 180 -14.36 -7.77 -26.75
CA LEU A 180 -14.46 -8.45 -25.46
C LEU A 180 -13.76 -7.61 -24.37
N ALA A 181 -14.45 -7.44 -23.25
CA ALA A 181 -13.91 -6.74 -22.09
C ALA A 181 -12.83 -7.59 -21.40
N ASN A 182 -11.57 -7.17 -21.48
CA ASN A 182 -10.43 -7.93 -20.91
C ASN A 182 -10.24 -7.67 -19.41
N ARG A 183 -10.55 -6.46 -18.92
CA ARG A 183 -10.48 -6.12 -17.48
C ARG A 183 -11.58 -5.15 -17.09
N ARG A 184 -12.28 -5.44 -16.00
CA ARG A 184 -13.25 -4.54 -15.36
C ARG A 184 -12.67 -4.08 -14.03
N TRP A 185 -12.68 -2.78 -13.77
CA TRP A 185 -12.35 -2.27 -12.44
C TRP A 185 -13.55 -2.43 -11.50
N ALA A 186 -13.28 -2.59 -10.20
CA ALA A 186 -14.30 -2.48 -9.18
C ALA A 186 -14.87 -1.06 -9.16
N ALA A 187 -16.06 -0.89 -8.58
CA ALA A 187 -16.66 0.43 -8.43
C ALA A 187 -15.74 1.32 -7.59
N ARG A 188 -15.57 2.57 -8.03
CA ARG A 188 -14.75 3.58 -7.34
C ARG A 188 -15.65 4.68 -6.78
N TYR A 189 -15.27 5.19 -5.61
CA TYR A 189 -16.01 6.19 -4.86
C TYR A 189 -15.09 7.28 -4.34
N ARG A 190 -15.58 8.51 -4.23
CA ARG A 190 -14.85 9.63 -3.61
C ARG A 190 -15.85 10.55 -2.89
N PRO A 191 -15.52 11.14 -1.73
CA PRO A 191 -16.40 12.13 -1.11
C PRO A 191 -16.57 13.34 -2.03
N THR A 192 -17.81 13.83 -2.20
CA THR A 192 -18.04 15.09 -2.90
C THR A 192 -17.67 16.27 -1.99
N LYS A 193 -17.57 17.47 -2.58
CA LYS A 193 -17.46 18.72 -1.80
C LYS A 193 -18.58 18.87 -0.76
N LYS A 194 -19.78 18.35 -1.05
CA LYS A 194 -20.92 18.37 -0.12
C LYS A 194 -20.63 17.51 1.12
N LEU A 195 -20.11 16.30 0.94
CA LEU A 195 -19.76 15.43 2.06
C LEU A 195 -18.57 16.00 2.87
N ILE A 196 -17.58 16.58 2.18
CA ILE A 196 -16.44 17.23 2.85
C ILE A 196 -16.90 18.42 3.69
N ALA A 197 -17.80 19.26 3.16
CA ALA A 197 -18.37 20.38 3.91
C ALA A 197 -19.16 19.90 5.13
N LEU A 198 -20.00 18.88 4.97
CA LEU A 198 -20.75 18.27 6.07
C LEU A 198 -19.82 17.70 7.14
N ALA A 199 -18.73 17.02 6.77
CA ALA A 199 -17.73 16.54 7.72
C ALA A 199 -17.05 17.70 8.46
N GLY A 200 -16.73 18.79 7.74
CA GLY A 200 -16.14 20.00 8.30
C GLY A 200 -17.03 20.71 9.33
N GLU A 201 -18.36 20.68 9.15
CA GLU A 201 -19.33 21.20 10.15
C GLU A 201 -19.22 20.47 11.51
N HIS A 202 -18.74 19.22 11.50
CA HIS A 202 -18.46 18.44 12.70
C HIS A 202 -16.99 18.48 13.14
N GLY A 203 -16.15 19.32 12.53
CA GLY A 203 -14.72 19.43 12.85
C GLY A 203 -13.84 18.32 12.26
N ILE A 204 -14.35 17.57 11.28
CA ILE A 204 -13.64 16.46 10.62
C ILE A 204 -13.17 16.93 9.24
N GLY A 205 -11.86 17.15 9.13
CA GLY A 205 -11.15 17.38 7.88
C GLY A 205 -10.67 16.08 7.23
N LEU A 206 -10.10 16.21 6.04
CA LEU A 206 -9.50 15.06 5.33
C LEU A 206 -8.16 14.64 5.96
N GLU A 207 -7.47 15.61 6.55
CA GLU A 207 -6.16 15.48 7.18
C GLU A 207 -6.19 14.86 8.58
N ASN A 208 -7.31 15.00 9.31
CA ASN A 208 -7.49 14.46 10.67
C ASN A 208 -8.51 13.31 10.73
N ALA A 209 -9.06 12.88 9.59
CA ALA A 209 -10.08 11.83 9.55
C ALA A 209 -9.65 10.54 10.27
N LEU A 210 -8.36 10.19 10.21
CA LEU A 210 -7.83 8.99 10.87
C LEU A 210 -7.90 9.05 12.41
N ASP A 211 -8.01 10.24 13.01
CA ASP A 211 -8.15 10.43 14.46
C ASP A 211 -9.60 10.23 14.93
N HIS A 212 -10.55 10.28 13.99
CA HIS A 212 -11.99 10.22 14.22
C HIS A 212 -12.59 8.83 14.00
N PHE A 213 -11.85 7.95 13.31
CA PHE A 213 -12.29 6.61 12.97
C PHE A 213 -11.25 5.56 13.38
N ASP A 214 -11.69 4.62 14.22
CA ASP A 214 -10.93 3.44 14.60
C ASP A 214 -11.33 2.24 13.73
N TYR A 215 -10.36 1.45 13.33
CA TYR A 215 -10.56 0.27 12.47
C TYR A 215 -10.32 -1.02 13.27
N GLY A 216 -9.92 -0.90 14.54
CA GLY A 216 -9.53 -1.99 15.41
C GLY A 216 -8.30 -2.75 14.90
N LEU A 217 -8.04 -3.88 15.55
CA LEU A 217 -7.02 -4.81 15.11
C LEU A 217 -7.50 -5.66 13.92
N PRO A 218 -6.59 -6.14 13.05
CA PRO A 218 -6.96 -6.97 11.91
C PRO A 218 -7.67 -8.24 12.38
N LYS A 219 -8.93 -8.40 11.97
CA LYS A 219 -9.76 -9.57 12.36
C LYS A 219 -9.31 -10.88 11.73
N GLN A 220 -8.58 -10.79 10.62
CA GLN A 220 -7.98 -11.92 9.92
C GLN A 220 -6.46 -11.74 9.92
N PRO A 221 -5.80 -12.08 11.03
CA PRO A 221 -4.36 -11.86 11.22
C PRO A 221 -3.50 -12.79 10.36
N LEU A 222 -4.11 -13.83 9.76
CA LEU A 222 -3.46 -14.78 8.87
C LEU A 222 -4.14 -14.79 7.50
N GLN A 223 -3.35 -14.75 6.43
CA GLN A 223 -3.85 -14.87 5.05
C GLN A 223 -3.04 -15.87 4.25
N LYS A 224 -3.76 -16.74 3.54
CA LYS A 224 -3.23 -17.61 2.50
C LYS A 224 -3.50 -16.97 1.14
N ARG A 225 -2.48 -16.84 0.29
CA ARG A 225 -2.61 -16.29 -1.06
C ARG A 225 -2.03 -17.25 -2.09
N ALA A 226 -2.68 -17.31 -3.25
CA ALA A 226 -2.16 -18.03 -4.41
C ALA A 226 -0.82 -17.43 -4.90
N ALA A 227 -0.12 -18.16 -5.76
CA ALA A 227 1.06 -17.65 -6.44
C ALA A 227 0.73 -16.37 -7.23
N SER A 228 1.67 -15.42 -7.22
CA SER A 228 1.57 -14.24 -8.10
C SER A 228 1.92 -14.63 -9.52
N THR A 229 1.15 -14.17 -10.51
CA THR A 229 1.43 -14.41 -11.92
C THR A 229 2.01 -13.16 -12.58
N ARG A 230 2.63 -13.30 -13.76
CA ARG A 230 3.03 -12.14 -14.57
C ARG A 230 2.21 -12.10 -15.85
N VAL A 231 1.53 -10.99 -16.09
CA VAL A 231 0.77 -10.74 -17.32
C VAL A 231 1.32 -9.47 -17.95
N ALA A 232 1.78 -9.57 -19.21
CA ALA A 232 2.37 -8.45 -19.94
C ALA A 232 3.44 -7.69 -19.12
N ARG A 233 4.44 -8.43 -18.59
CA ARG A 233 5.54 -7.96 -17.72
C ARG A 233 5.14 -7.42 -16.34
N ARG A 234 3.85 -7.22 -16.08
CA ARG A 234 3.33 -6.76 -14.78
C ARG A 234 3.03 -7.92 -13.86
N LYS A 235 3.44 -7.80 -12.60
CA LYS A 235 3.09 -8.77 -11.55
C LYS A 235 1.61 -8.56 -11.19
N VAL A 236 0.84 -9.64 -11.25
CA VAL A 236 -0.53 -9.72 -10.72
C VAL A 236 -0.44 -10.49 -9.41
N GLN A 237 -0.87 -9.86 -8.32
CA GLN A 237 -0.85 -10.50 -7.01
C GLN A 237 -1.82 -11.69 -7.00
N GLY A 238 -1.40 -12.77 -6.34
CA GLY A 238 -2.25 -13.93 -6.11
C GLY A 238 -3.46 -13.57 -5.26
N GLN A 239 -4.59 -14.23 -5.53
CA GLN A 239 -5.83 -14.00 -4.81
C GLN A 239 -5.74 -14.56 -3.39
N VAL A 240 -6.47 -13.95 -2.46
CA VAL A 240 -6.64 -14.50 -1.10
C VAL A 240 -7.48 -15.77 -1.22
N MET A 241 -7.02 -16.84 -0.60
CA MET A 241 -7.64 -18.16 -0.60
C MET A 241 -8.24 -18.45 0.76
N LYS A 242 -9.38 -19.14 0.77
CA LYS A 242 -9.90 -19.75 1.99
C LYS A 242 -9.00 -20.93 2.38
N PHE A 243 -8.90 -21.19 3.67
CA PHE A 243 -8.21 -22.34 4.22
C PHE A 243 -8.98 -22.84 5.44
N GLU A 244 -8.77 -24.12 5.77
CA GLU A 244 -9.28 -24.72 6.99
C GLU A 244 -8.37 -24.39 8.16
N HIS A 245 -8.97 -24.09 9.31
CA HIS A 245 -8.20 -23.81 10.51
C HIS A 245 -7.73 -25.15 11.10
N THR A 246 -6.41 -25.32 11.12
CA THR A 246 -5.69 -26.42 11.76
C THR A 246 -5.03 -25.91 13.03
N ASP A 247 -4.56 -26.80 13.91
CA ASP A 247 -3.83 -26.40 15.12
C ASP A 247 -2.62 -25.50 14.79
N LEU A 248 -1.92 -25.79 13.68
CA LEU A 248 -0.80 -24.97 13.22
C LEU A 248 -1.25 -23.56 12.80
N SER A 249 -2.31 -23.44 11.99
CA SER A 249 -2.78 -22.11 11.58
C SER A 249 -3.38 -21.32 12.75
N LEU A 250 -4.07 -21.98 13.67
CA LEU A 250 -4.60 -21.34 14.89
C LEU A 250 -3.46 -20.82 15.78
N LYS A 251 -2.37 -21.58 15.92
CA LYS A 251 -1.17 -21.11 16.62
C LYS A 251 -0.57 -19.88 15.93
N LEU A 252 -0.41 -19.93 14.61
CA LEU A 252 0.13 -18.80 13.83
C LEU A 252 -0.75 -17.56 13.91
N GLU A 253 -2.08 -17.73 13.98
CA GLU A 253 -3.02 -16.63 14.20
C GLU A 253 -2.86 -16.04 15.60
N ALA A 254 -2.79 -16.89 16.63
CA ALA A 254 -2.59 -16.47 18.01
C ALA A 254 -1.28 -15.67 18.19
N ASP A 255 -0.17 -16.14 17.60
CA ASP A 255 1.12 -15.44 17.64
C ASP A 255 1.00 -14.01 17.08
N VAL A 256 0.27 -13.83 15.97
CA VAL A 256 0.07 -12.51 15.34
C VAL A 256 -0.92 -11.65 16.11
N GLN A 257 -1.94 -12.26 16.73
CA GLN A 257 -2.88 -11.57 17.61
C GLN A 257 -2.17 -11.02 18.84
N GLU A 258 -1.37 -11.84 19.52
CA GLU A 258 -0.57 -11.43 20.67
C GLU A 258 0.35 -10.24 20.31
N LEU A 259 1.04 -10.34 19.17
CA LEU A 259 1.88 -9.24 18.67
C LEU A 259 1.06 -7.97 18.42
N ASN A 260 -0.12 -8.09 17.79
CA ASN A 260 -0.99 -6.96 17.51
C ASN A 260 -1.54 -6.33 18.78
N GLU A 261 -1.93 -7.12 19.77
CA GLU A 261 -2.40 -6.65 21.08
C GLU A 261 -1.29 -5.95 21.86
N PHE A 262 -0.05 -6.45 21.77
CA PHE A 262 1.12 -5.79 22.35
C PHE A 262 1.37 -4.42 21.69
N LEU A 263 1.34 -4.37 20.35
CA LEU A 263 1.57 -3.14 19.59
C LEU A 263 0.44 -2.12 19.71
N ALA A 264 -0.80 -2.57 19.90
CA ALA A 264 -1.95 -1.69 20.14
C ALA A 264 -1.82 -0.85 21.43
N LYS A 265 -0.99 -1.29 22.37
CA LYS A 265 -0.70 -0.55 23.60
C LYS A 265 0.33 0.56 23.41
N GLN A 266 0.99 0.61 22.25
CA GLN A 266 2.01 1.61 21.93
C GLN A 266 1.40 2.77 21.17
N THR A 267 1.99 3.96 21.26
CA THR A 267 1.60 5.12 20.46
C THR A 267 2.55 5.30 19.28
N PHE A 268 2.00 5.52 18.09
CA PHE A 268 2.77 5.76 16.86
C PHE A 268 2.54 7.19 16.39
N GLY A 269 3.61 7.95 16.16
CA GLY A 269 3.58 9.32 15.66
C GLY A 269 4.41 9.50 14.38
N GLY A 270 4.46 10.72 13.86
CA GLY A 270 5.26 11.05 12.67
C GLY A 270 4.58 10.73 11.33
N GLY A 271 3.25 10.81 11.27
CA GLY A 271 2.48 10.73 10.02
C GLY A 271 2.40 9.35 9.35
N CYS A 272 3.00 8.31 9.94
CA CYS A 272 2.88 6.94 9.45
C CYS A 272 1.78 6.17 10.20
N VAL A 273 1.04 5.34 9.47
CA VAL A 273 -0.07 4.56 10.04
C VAL A 273 0.38 3.14 10.36
N HIS A 274 0.06 2.65 11.57
CA HIS A 274 0.18 1.24 11.93
C HIS A 274 -1.06 0.82 12.72
N ARG A 275 -1.75 -0.21 12.24
CA ARG A 275 -2.98 -0.74 12.85
C ARG A 275 -2.89 -2.25 13.09
N GLY A 276 -1.69 -2.75 13.37
CA GLY A 276 -1.41 -4.18 13.48
C GLY A 276 -1.00 -4.82 12.16
N TYR A 277 -0.62 -6.08 12.27
CA TYR A 277 -0.10 -6.92 11.21
C TYR A 277 -1.11 -7.97 10.75
N VAL A 278 -0.97 -8.30 9.47
CA VAL A 278 -1.47 -9.54 8.89
C VAL A 278 -0.27 -10.33 8.38
N ARG A 279 -0.14 -11.59 8.78
CA ARG A 279 0.85 -12.53 8.25
C ARG A 279 0.33 -13.16 6.98
N MET A 280 0.99 -12.88 5.85
CA MET A 280 0.59 -13.37 4.54
C MET A 280 1.56 -14.44 4.04
N PHE A 281 1.00 -15.61 3.76
CA PHE A 281 1.67 -16.71 3.10
C PHE A 281 1.33 -16.69 1.61
N HIS A 282 2.36 -16.70 0.77
CA HIS A 282 2.22 -16.79 -0.69
C HIS A 282 2.39 -18.25 -1.13
N ASN A 283 2.01 -18.55 -2.37
CA ASN A 283 2.07 -19.91 -2.97
C ASN A 283 1.19 -20.93 -2.23
N GLY A 284 0.06 -20.49 -1.68
CA GLY A 284 -0.90 -21.36 -0.99
C GLY A 284 -1.61 -22.38 -1.91
N ASP A 285 -1.51 -22.20 -3.21
CA ASP A 285 -1.99 -23.10 -4.26
C ASP A 285 -1.02 -24.23 -4.61
N ALA A 286 0.20 -24.22 -4.04
CA ALA A 286 1.12 -25.34 -4.17
C ALA A 286 0.59 -26.59 -3.44
N ALA A 287 0.78 -27.76 -4.04
CA ALA A 287 0.26 -29.03 -3.51
C ALA A 287 0.90 -29.43 -2.17
N ASP A 288 2.12 -28.95 -1.91
CA ASP A 288 2.95 -29.20 -0.73
C ASP A 288 2.89 -28.05 0.29
N PHE A 289 1.95 -27.10 0.14
CA PHE A 289 1.85 -25.96 1.06
C PHE A 289 1.55 -26.41 2.50
N ASN A 290 2.43 -26.04 3.45
CA ASN A 290 2.31 -26.45 4.86
C ASN A 290 2.66 -25.36 5.90
N TRP A 291 2.47 -24.08 5.57
CA TRP A 291 2.74 -22.94 6.48
C TRP A 291 4.19 -22.81 6.99
N ASP A 292 5.14 -23.49 6.35
CA ASP A 292 6.55 -23.59 6.75
C ASP A 292 7.46 -22.60 6.01
N GLN A 293 6.95 -21.92 4.98
CA GLN A 293 7.71 -20.92 4.20
C GLN A 293 7.76 -19.51 4.85
N GLY A 294 7.63 -19.46 6.18
CA GLY A 294 7.95 -18.29 6.98
C GLY A 294 6.95 -17.12 6.98
N GLY A 295 6.12 -16.92 5.95
CA GLY A 295 5.00 -15.95 5.90
C GLY A 295 5.31 -14.50 6.35
N ARG A 296 5.16 -13.50 5.48
CA ARG A 296 5.59 -12.12 5.80
C ARG A 296 4.53 -11.34 6.58
N LEU A 297 4.95 -10.53 7.57
CA LEU A 297 4.07 -9.59 8.28
C LEU A 297 3.90 -8.29 7.49
N TYR A 298 2.64 -7.92 7.26
CA TYR A 298 2.25 -6.70 6.56
C TYR A 298 1.42 -5.80 7.46
N SER A 299 1.91 -4.59 7.71
CA SER A 299 1.24 -3.57 8.51
C SER A 299 -0.01 -3.08 7.78
N GLN A 300 -1.09 -2.88 8.53
CA GLN A 300 -2.33 -2.32 8.02
C GLN A 300 -2.44 -0.81 8.34
N PRO A 301 -3.14 -0.01 7.51
CA PRO A 301 -3.73 -0.39 6.22
C PRO A 301 -2.66 -0.54 5.13
N ALA A 302 -2.94 -1.38 4.13
CA ALA A 302 -1.95 -1.82 3.14
C ALA A 302 -1.30 -0.70 2.30
N ASP A 303 -1.90 0.48 2.18
CA ASP A 303 -1.50 1.58 1.28
C ASP A 303 -0.92 2.82 2.00
N LYS A 304 -1.12 2.94 3.32
CA LYS A 304 -0.61 4.07 4.13
C LYS A 304 0.34 3.65 5.24
N ASN A 305 0.63 2.36 5.33
CA ASN A 305 1.52 1.87 6.38
C ASN A 305 2.97 2.30 6.17
N TYR A 306 3.70 2.32 7.28
CA TYR A 306 5.10 2.70 7.29
C TYR A 306 5.99 1.83 6.38
N GLN A 307 5.69 0.54 6.19
CA GLN A 307 6.55 -0.37 5.40
C GLN A 307 6.62 0.02 3.92
N GLN A 308 5.67 0.82 3.42
CA GLN A 308 5.66 1.33 2.05
C GLN A 308 6.26 2.73 1.90
N GLN A 309 6.59 3.40 3.01
CA GLN A 309 7.18 4.73 2.98
C GLN A 309 8.68 4.66 2.67
N SER A 310 9.25 5.78 2.19
CA SER A 310 10.70 5.93 2.03
C SER A 310 11.41 5.85 3.39
N GLY A 311 12.72 5.55 3.39
CA GLY A 311 13.50 5.52 4.63
C GLY A 311 13.46 6.86 5.39
N GLU A 312 13.52 7.98 4.67
CA GLU A 312 13.41 9.33 5.25
C GLU A 312 12.10 9.51 6.03
N LYS A 313 10.95 9.17 5.42
CA LYS A 313 9.65 9.26 6.08
C LYS A 313 9.50 8.28 7.26
N ARG A 314 10.10 7.09 7.16
CA ARG A 314 10.08 6.14 8.28
C ARG A 314 10.89 6.66 9.46
N LEU A 315 11.97 7.40 9.24
CA LEU A 315 12.77 8.01 10.31
C LEU A 315 12.09 9.20 11.01
N GLU A 316 11.06 9.79 10.39
CA GLU A 316 10.21 10.79 11.04
C GLU A 316 9.26 10.18 12.09
N MET A 317 9.12 8.84 12.09
CA MET A 317 8.24 8.15 13.02
C MET A 317 8.72 8.24 14.46
N THR A 318 7.75 8.21 15.36
CA THR A 318 8.00 8.00 16.79
C THR A 318 7.20 6.81 17.31
N ILE A 319 7.76 6.09 18.28
CA ILE A 319 7.07 5.07 19.07
C ILE A 319 7.12 5.52 20.52
N ASN A 320 5.96 5.70 21.15
CA ASN A 320 5.83 6.25 22.51
C ASN A 320 6.51 7.62 22.65
N GLY A 321 6.44 8.45 21.59
CA GLY A 321 7.08 9.76 21.53
C GLY A 321 8.60 9.73 21.34
N LEU A 322 9.23 8.56 21.28
CA LEU A 322 10.67 8.41 21.04
C LEU A 322 10.96 8.20 19.56
N PRO A 323 12.04 8.79 19.01
CA PRO A 323 12.41 8.62 17.61
C PRO A 323 12.78 7.16 17.31
N VAL A 324 12.41 6.70 16.11
CA VAL A 324 12.79 5.35 15.65
C VAL A 324 14.21 5.33 15.10
N VAL A 325 14.81 4.14 15.10
CA VAL A 325 16.05 3.84 14.37
C VAL A 325 15.81 2.62 13.48
N GLU A 326 16.34 2.64 12.26
CA GLU A 326 16.26 1.49 11.37
C GLU A 326 17.41 0.52 11.64
N ILE A 327 17.07 -0.73 11.95
CA ILE A 327 18.03 -1.81 12.15
C ILE A 327 18.05 -2.69 10.89
N ASP A 328 19.16 -2.70 10.15
CA ASP A 328 19.34 -3.59 8.99
C ASP A 328 19.76 -5.00 9.43
N LEU A 329 18.77 -5.87 9.65
CA LEU A 329 19.01 -7.27 10.01
C LEU A 329 19.78 -8.07 8.94
N ARG A 330 19.91 -7.58 7.69
CA ARG A 330 20.75 -8.24 6.67
C ARG A 330 22.24 -8.18 7.03
N ALA A 331 22.64 -7.21 7.85
CA ALA A 331 23.97 -7.16 8.44
C ALA A 331 24.09 -8.04 9.70
N SER A 332 23.11 -8.89 10.00
CA SER A 332 23.08 -9.70 11.21
C SER A 332 22.96 -11.20 10.91
N TYR A 333 22.99 -11.64 9.64
CA TYR A 333 22.87 -13.07 9.30
C TYR A 333 23.91 -13.92 10.01
N LEU A 334 25.19 -13.51 9.99
CA LEU A 334 26.24 -14.25 10.68
C LEU A 334 26.00 -14.25 12.18
N THR A 335 25.68 -13.10 12.78
CA THR A 335 25.39 -12.99 14.21
C THR A 335 24.23 -13.88 14.65
N ILE A 336 23.11 -13.84 13.92
CA ILE A 336 21.91 -14.65 14.19
C ILE A 336 22.23 -16.14 14.03
N PHE A 337 22.93 -16.51 12.95
CA PHE A 337 23.29 -17.89 12.67
C PHE A 337 24.18 -18.48 13.76
N HIS A 338 25.24 -17.76 14.15
CA HIS A 338 26.12 -18.20 15.23
C HIS A 338 25.37 -18.28 16.56
N ALA A 339 24.54 -17.28 16.88
CA ALA A 339 23.72 -17.30 18.09
C ALA A 339 22.76 -18.49 18.13
N TRP A 340 22.19 -18.90 16.99
CA TRP A 340 21.38 -20.11 16.89
C TRP A 340 22.19 -21.38 17.21
N HIS A 341 23.47 -21.39 16.88
CA HIS A 341 24.41 -22.45 17.27
C HIS A 341 25.04 -22.24 18.67
N GLY A 342 24.53 -21.30 19.47
CA GLY A 342 25.04 -21.01 20.81
C GLY A 342 26.40 -20.29 20.83
N ILE A 343 26.84 -19.75 19.71
CA ILE A 343 28.11 -19.03 19.56
C ILE A 343 27.84 -17.54 19.51
N GLN A 344 28.42 -16.80 20.46
CA GLN A 344 28.38 -15.34 20.46
C GLN A 344 29.59 -14.82 19.66
N LEU A 345 29.35 -14.14 18.54
CA LEU A 345 30.41 -13.41 17.84
C LEU A 345 30.88 -12.21 18.67
N ASP A 346 32.14 -11.83 18.48
CA ASP A 346 32.70 -10.62 19.11
C ASP A 346 31.89 -9.39 18.66
N ARG A 347 31.48 -8.56 19.63
CA ARG A 347 30.62 -7.39 19.41
C ARG A 347 31.41 -6.19 18.89
N GLU A 348 32.72 -6.18 19.12
CA GLU A 348 33.62 -5.10 18.70
C GLU A 348 34.20 -5.36 17.30
N GLN A 349 33.99 -6.56 16.74
CA GLN A 349 34.46 -6.94 15.41
C GLN A 349 33.30 -7.04 14.43
N ASP A 350 33.44 -6.41 13.26
CA ASP A 350 32.47 -6.55 12.19
C ASP A 350 32.57 -7.95 11.57
N PRO A 351 31.53 -8.81 11.66
CA PRO A 351 31.62 -10.19 11.22
C PRO A 351 31.73 -10.33 9.69
N TYR A 352 31.55 -9.25 8.92
CA TYR A 352 31.71 -9.27 7.47
C TYR A 352 33.10 -8.80 7.01
N VAL A 353 33.96 -8.33 7.93
CA VAL A 353 35.35 -7.97 7.63
C VAL A 353 36.22 -9.19 7.84
N ILE A 354 36.55 -9.89 6.76
CA ILE A 354 37.36 -11.11 6.80
C ILE A 354 38.85 -10.76 6.70
N PRO A 355 39.69 -11.22 7.63
CA PRO A 355 41.15 -11.05 7.54
C PRO A 355 41.70 -11.52 6.20
N GLY A 356 42.53 -10.68 5.57
CA GLY A 356 43.14 -10.95 4.27
C GLY A 356 42.32 -10.49 3.05
N LEU A 357 41.07 -10.06 3.23
CA LEU A 357 40.26 -9.47 2.16
C LEU A 357 40.16 -7.93 2.23
N GLY A 358 40.39 -7.36 3.41
CA GLY A 358 40.30 -5.93 3.67
C GLY A 358 38.87 -5.44 3.91
N GLU A 359 38.73 -4.22 4.46
CA GLU A 359 37.42 -3.61 4.73
C GLU A 359 36.60 -3.37 3.46
N GLU A 360 37.26 -3.12 2.33
CA GLU A 360 36.64 -2.92 1.03
C GLU A 360 35.87 -4.14 0.53
N ALA A 361 36.21 -5.34 1.04
CA ALA A 361 35.54 -6.59 0.68
C ALA A 361 34.25 -6.82 1.48
N ARG A 362 34.01 -6.05 2.55
CA ARG A 362 32.89 -6.24 3.49
C ARG A 362 31.53 -6.35 2.79
N GLU A 363 31.23 -5.46 1.85
CA GLU A 363 29.96 -5.49 1.12
C GLU A 363 29.83 -6.73 0.22
N VAL A 364 30.95 -7.22 -0.34
CA VAL A 364 30.97 -8.43 -1.19
C VAL A 364 30.80 -9.69 -0.34
N VAL A 365 31.42 -9.73 0.85
CA VAL A 365 31.22 -10.78 1.86
C VAL A 365 29.75 -10.82 2.30
N LYS A 366 29.17 -9.65 2.63
CA LYS A 366 27.75 -9.53 2.99
C LYS A 366 26.83 -10.02 1.88
N LEU A 367 27.14 -9.66 0.63
CA LEU A 367 26.38 -10.12 -0.54
C LEU A 367 26.43 -11.64 -0.71
N TRP A 368 27.61 -12.25 -0.52
CA TRP A 368 27.78 -13.70 -0.59
C TRP A 368 26.96 -14.40 0.51
N VAL A 369 27.08 -13.93 1.76
CA VAL A 369 26.34 -14.50 2.89
C VAL A 369 24.83 -14.42 2.64
N ALA A 370 24.31 -13.26 2.25
CA ALA A 370 22.88 -13.10 1.97
C ALA A 370 22.39 -14.05 0.86
N ALA A 371 23.19 -14.24 -0.21
CA ALA A 371 22.85 -15.12 -1.30
C ALA A 371 22.90 -16.61 -0.90
N THR A 372 23.89 -17.01 -0.10
CA THR A 372 24.04 -18.37 0.42
C THR A 372 22.89 -18.75 1.35
N PHE A 373 22.52 -17.87 2.30
CA PHE A 373 21.42 -18.14 3.24
C PHE A 373 20.04 -18.18 2.57
N GLY A 374 19.91 -17.60 1.38
CA GLY A 374 18.69 -17.68 0.57
C GLY A 374 18.58 -18.92 -0.32
N SER A 375 19.57 -19.82 -0.26
CA SER A 375 19.71 -21.01 -1.10
C SER A 375 19.79 -22.28 -0.25
N THR A 376 19.50 -23.43 -0.84
CA THR A 376 19.71 -24.74 -0.18
C THR A 376 21.18 -25.14 -0.12
N GLU A 377 22.04 -24.51 -0.94
CA GLU A 377 23.47 -24.79 -1.01
C GLU A 377 24.31 -23.49 -1.03
N PRO A 378 25.56 -23.54 -0.53
CA PRO A 378 26.50 -22.42 -0.60
C PRO A 378 26.73 -21.90 -2.02
N LEU A 379 26.81 -20.58 -2.15
CA LEU A 379 26.94 -19.93 -3.45
C LEU A 379 28.31 -20.22 -4.10
N ARG A 380 28.32 -21.03 -5.16
CA ARG A 380 29.55 -21.33 -5.93
C ARG A 380 29.80 -20.38 -7.09
N LYS A 381 28.75 -19.71 -7.59
CA LYS A 381 28.83 -18.79 -8.73
C LYS A 381 27.89 -17.61 -8.52
N TRP A 382 28.36 -16.40 -8.84
CA TRP A 382 27.53 -15.20 -8.81
C TRP A 382 26.37 -15.26 -9.81
N PRO A 383 25.10 -15.16 -9.36
CA PRO A 383 23.94 -15.08 -10.24
C PRO A 383 23.95 -13.78 -11.05
N THR A 384 23.40 -13.82 -12.27
CA THR A 384 23.37 -12.65 -13.17
C THR A 384 22.62 -11.47 -12.56
N ASP A 385 21.50 -11.73 -11.88
CA ASP A 385 20.70 -10.68 -11.25
C ASP A 385 21.45 -10.00 -10.10
N VAL A 386 22.15 -10.78 -9.27
CA VAL A 386 23.02 -10.24 -8.20
C VAL A 386 24.12 -9.34 -8.74
N LEU A 387 24.74 -9.73 -9.85
CA LEU A 387 25.78 -8.92 -10.51
C LEU A 387 25.22 -7.62 -11.10
N LYS A 388 24.00 -7.67 -11.63
CA LYS A 388 23.29 -6.51 -12.17
C LYS A 388 22.96 -5.52 -11.05
N ASP A 389 22.34 -6.01 -9.97
CA ASP A 389 21.95 -5.19 -8.82
C ASP A 389 23.18 -4.54 -8.15
N TYR A 390 24.28 -5.29 -8.04
CA TYR A 390 25.54 -4.74 -7.53
C TYR A 390 26.05 -3.58 -8.39
N LYS A 391 26.04 -3.73 -9.72
CA LYS A 391 26.48 -2.67 -10.63
C LYS A 391 25.58 -1.44 -10.57
N GLU A 392 24.26 -1.63 -10.48
CA GLU A 392 23.30 -0.53 -10.34
C GLU A 392 23.51 0.25 -9.04
N LYS A 393 23.78 -0.46 -7.93
CA LYS A 393 24.02 0.16 -6.62
C LYS A 393 25.36 0.88 -6.53
N HIS A 394 26.44 0.29 -7.06
CA HIS A 394 27.81 0.77 -6.85
C HIS A 394 28.40 1.54 -8.05
N GLY A 395 27.71 1.57 -9.19
CA GLY A 395 28.18 2.23 -10.41
C GLY A 395 29.28 1.47 -11.17
N HIS A 396 29.79 0.37 -10.63
CA HIS A 396 30.82 -0.47 -11.25
C HIS A 396 30.51 -1.97 -11.08
N PRO A 397 30.99 -2.85 -11.98
CA PRO A 397 30.78 -4.28 -11.83
C PRO A 397 31.53 -4.84 -10.61
N LEU A 398 31.03 -5.94 -10.07
CA LEU A 398 31.75 -6.74 -9.06
C LEU A 398 33.01 -7.33 -9.67
N ASP A 399 34.15 -7.18 -9.00
CA ASP A 399 35.41 -7.81 -9.43
C ASP A 399 35.40 -9.31 -9.13
N ARG A 400 34.92 -10.08 -10.10
CA ARG A 400 34.79 -11.54 -9.98
C ARG A 400 36.12 -12.27 -9.99
N LYS A 401 37.22 -11.62 -10.41
CA LYS A 401 38.56 -12.21 -10.37
C LYS A 401 39.13 -12.09 -8.98
N ARG A 402 38.93 -10.93 -8.34
CA ARG A 402 39.32 -10.68 -6.96
C ARG A 402 38.44 -11.40 -5.95
N TYR A 403 37.13 -11.50 -6.23
CA TYR A 403 36.16 -12.16 -5.36
C TYR A 403 35.39 -13.28 -6.08
N PRO A 404 36.04 -14.40 -6.44
CA PRO A 404 35.34 -15.57 -6.95
C PRO A 404 34.42 -16.16 -5.87
N ALA A 405 33.15 -16.41 -6.19
CA ALA A 405 32.13 -16.79 -5.19
C ALA A 405 32.54 -18.02 -4.35
N ALA A 406 33.05 -19.09 -4.98
CA ALA A 406 33.47 -20.29 -4.26
C ALA A 406 34.63 -20.03 -3.28
N GLN A 407 35.70 -19.37 -3.75
CA GLN A 407 36.88 -19.04 -2.92
C GLN A 407 36.53 -18.08 -1.78
N LEU A 408 35.65 -17.11 -2.06
CA LEU A 408 35.14 -16.21 -1.04
C LEU A 408 34.38 -16.98 0.05
N GLY A 409 33.53 -17.94 -0.35
CA GLY A 409 32.83 -18.83 0.57
C GLY A 409 33.77 -19.63 1.48
N GLU A 410 34.83 -20.22 0.90
CA GLU A 410 35.85 -20.96 1.67
C GLU A 410 36.53 -20.08 2.73
N LEU A 411 36.87 -18.84 2.38
CA LEU A 411 37.47 -17.88 3.32
C LEU A 411 36.50 -17.49 4.44
N ILE A 412 35.22 -17.26 4.11
CA ILE A 412 34.18 -16.92 5.09
C ILE A 412 33.97 -18.08 6.06
N VAL A 413 33.80 -19.31 5.56
CA VAL A 413 33.59 -20.51 6.39
C VAL A 413 34.82 -20.79 7.26
N LYS A 414 36.02 -20.58 6.73
CA LYS A 414 37.26 -20.72 7.51
C LYS A 414 37.34 -19.70 8.65
N HIS A 415 36.90 -18.47 8.42
CA HIS A 415 36.94 -17.39 9.42
C HIS A 415 35.83 -17.53 10.46
N HIS A 416 34.67 -18.03 10.05
CA HIS A 416 33.50 -18.29 10.88
C HIS A 416 33.22 -19.79 10.96
N PRO A 417 34.12 -20.59 11.59
CA PRO A 417 33.93 -22.02 11.67
C PRO A 417 32.77 -22.31 12.62
N LEU A 418 31.65 -22.76 12.06
CA LEU A 418 30.69 -23.49 12.87
C LEU A 418 31.21 -24.90 13.05
N SER A 419 31.33 -25.33 14.30
CA SER A 419 31.62 -26.71 14.68
C SER A 419 30.40 -27.61 14.49
N ILE A 420 29.79 -27.62 13.31
CA ILE A 420 28.86 -28.65 12.81
C ILE A 420 29.01 -28.68 11.29
N GLY A 421 29.19 -29.88 10.72
CA GLY A 421 29.32 -30.08 9.28
C GLY A 421 28.14 -29.50 8.50
N LEU A 422 28.46 -28.60 7.58
CA LEU A 422 27.57 -28.14 6.50
C LEU A 422 27.33 -29.25 5.48
#